data_AF-A0A2V2S5W0-F1
#
_entry.id   AF-A0A2V2S5W0-F1
#
_cell.length_a   1.000
_cell.length_b   1.000
_cell.length_c   1.000
_cell.angle_alpha   90.00
_cell.angle_beta   90.00
_cell.angle_gamma   90.00
#
_symmetry.space_group_name_H-M   'P 1'
#
loop_
_entity.id
_entity.type
_entity.pdbx_description
1 polymer ?
#
loop_
_entity_poly.entity_id
_entity_poly.type
_entity_poly.pdbx_seq_one_letter_code
_entity_poly.pdbx_strand_id
1 'polypeptide(L)'
;MALILRNPDGTYASKCALCGEVLSGSIFATGRFITNKFHEFYRFSDVAMHWSCYVKWPQQSRFASLYFEAALIMRERMRSQNWKTLLKSPEAFVGYLFAEHEVSLIMRKSGTDVRLHRSRWQAWLNGGWQRECRPELEREAISAILSQLQELQLPDPP
;
A
#
# COMPACT_ATOMS: atom_id res chain seq x y z
N MET A 1 2.02 -5.68 -11.94
CA MET A 1 1.80 -4.28 -11.57
C MET A 1 1.10 -3.67 -12.75
N ALA A 2 -0.11 -3.13 -12.57
CA ALA A 2 -0.83 -2.49 -13.67
C ALA A 2 0.09 -1.45 -14.33
N LEU A 3 0.39 -1.61 -15.62
CA LEU A 3 1.15 -0.64 -16.38
C LEU A 3 0.25 0.58 -16.58
N ILE A 4 0.58 1.67 -15.91
CA ILE A 4 -0.18 2.91 -16.03
C ILE A 4 0.56 3.81 -17.01
N LEU A 5 0.10 3.82 -18.26
CA LEU A 5 0.63 4.70 -19.29
C LEU A 5 0.08 6.11 -19.07
N ARG A 6 0.98 7.07 -18.83
CA ARG A 6 0.63 8.48 -18.67
C ARG A 6 0.83 9.20 -20.00
N ASN A 7 -0.20 9.90 -20.44
CA ASN A 7 -0.17 10.74 -21.62
C ASN A 7 0.61 12.05 -21.33
N PRO A 8 1.11 12.76 -22.37
CA PRO A 8 1.84 14.02 -22.20
C PRO A 8 1.05 15.13 -21.49
N ASP A 9 -0.27 15.10 -21.57
CA ASP A 9 -1.19 16.05 -20.90
C ASP A 9 -1.44 15.71 -19.41
N GLY A 10 -0.80 14.66 -18.90
CA GLY A 10 -0.92 14.21 -17.52
C GLY A 10 -2.09 13.26 -17.24
N THR A 11 -2.95 12.97 -18.23
CA THR A 11 -3.99 11.93 -18.15
C THR A 11 -3.39 10.53 -18.27
N TYR A 12 -4.16 9.49 -17.95
CA TYR A 12 -3.73 8.11 -18.15
C TYR A 12 -4.52 7.46 -19.29
N ALA A 13 -3.89 6.59 -20.07
CA ALA A 13 -4.58 5.88 -21.17
C ALA A 13 -5.63 4.86 -20.67
N SER A 14 -5.58 4.49 -19.38
CA SER A 14 -6.44 3.47 -18.78
C SER A 14 -7.66 4.08 -18.07
N LYS A 15 -8.74 3.29 -17.99
CA LYS A 15 -9.98 3.64 -17.28
C LYS A 15 -9.95 3.13 -15.84
N CYS A 16 -10.64 3.84 -14.96
CA CYS A 16 -10.87 3.44 -13.58
C CYS A 16 -11.75 2.19 -13.55
N ALA A 17 -11.29 1.15 -12.86
CA ALA A 17 -12.02 -0.12 -12.78
C ALA A 17 -13.36 -0.01 -12.04
N LEU A 18 -13.59 1.05 -11.27
CA LEU A 18 -14.82 1.24 -10.48
C LEU A 18 -15.87 2.10 -11.19
N CYS A 19 -15.49 3.26 -11.74
CA CYS A 19 -16.43 4.18 -12.38
C CYS A 19 -16.43 4.13 -13.92
N GLY A 20 -15.43 3.50 -14.55
CA GLY A 20 -15.30 3.42 -16.00
C GLY A 20 -14.74 4.68 -16.68
N GLU A 21 -14.57 5.78 -15.94
CA GLU A 21 -13.99 7.03 -16.45
C GLU A 21 -12.47 6.94 -16.63
N VAL A 22 -11.91 7.81 -17.47
CA VAL A 22 -10.45 7.91 -17.66
C VAL A 22 -9.77 8.22 -16.32
N LEU A 23 -8.70 7.49 -16.01
CA LEU A 23 -7.93 7.74 -14.80
C LEU A 23 -7.31 9.15 -14.86
N SER A 24 -7.36 9.84 -13.73
CA SER A 24 -6.81 11.17 -13.54
C SER A 24 -6.50 11.41 -12.06
N GLY A 25 -5.61 12.36 -11.76
CA GLY A 25 -5.25 12.69 -10.38
C GLY A 25 -4.67 11.52 -9.59
N SER A 26 -5.06 11.41 -8.32
CA SER A 26 -4.59 10.37 -7.38
C SER A 26 -5.23 9.01 -7.68
N ILE A 27 -4.36 8.00 -7.78
CA ILE A 27 -4.73 6.64 -8.14
C ILE A 27 -4.41 5.64 -7.02
N PHE A 28 -5.25 4.62 -6.90
CA PHE A 28 -4.97 3.38 -6.21
C PHE A 28 -4.74 2.28 -7.26
N ALA A 29 -3.68 1.50 -7.12
CA ALA A 29 -3.38 0.42 -8.02
C ALA A 29 -2.79 -0.76 -7.26
N THR A 30 -3.17 -1.96 -7.69
CA THR A 30 -2.61 -3.22 -7.18
C THR A 30 -1.95 -3.99 -8.32
N GLY A 31 -1.02 -4.89 -7.99
CA GLY A 31 -0.64 -5.97 -8.90
C GLY A 31 -1.66 -7.11 -8.85
N ARG A 32 -1.53 -8.09 -9.74
CA ARG A 32 -2.31 -9.34 -9.66
C ARG A 32 -2.02 -10.06 -8.35
N PHE A 33 -3.03 -10.18 -7.49
CA PHE A 33 -2.97 -10.95 -6.24
C PHE A 33 -4.10 -11.98 -6.10
N ILE A 34 -5.20 -11.82 -6.85
CA ILE A 34 -6.28 -12.81 -6.95
C ILE A 34 -6.13 -13.56 -8.27
N THR A 35 -5.85 -14.86 -8.19
CA THR A 35 -5.63 -15.73 -9.36
C THR A 35 -6.88 -16.51 -9.77
N ASN A 36 -7.81 -16.75 -8.85
CA ASN A 36 -9.08 -17.41 -9.17
C ASN A 36 -9.99 -16.46 -9.97
N LYS A 37 -10.18 -16.75 -11.26
CA LYS A 37 -11.04 -15.98 -12.18
C LYS A 37 -12.51 -15.87 -11.78
N PHE A 38 -12.99 -16.78 -10.93
CA PHE A 38 -14.36 -16.81 -10.44
C PHE A 38 -14.56 -16.02 -9.14
N HIS A 39 -13.49 -15.51 -8.53
CA HIS A 39 -13.60 -14.68 -7.34
C HIS A 39 -14.22 -13.32 -7.70
N GLU A 40 -15.15 -12.82 -6.89
CA GLU A 40 -15.84 -11.54 -7.10
C GLU A 40 -14.92 -10.33 -7.33
N PHE A 41 -13.69 -10.36 -6.80
CA PHE A 41 -12.71 -9.29 -6.91
C PHE A 41 -11.61 -9.53 -7.94
N TYR A 42 -11.65 -10.64 -8.67
CA TYR A 42 -10.64 -10.96 -9.68
C TYR A 42 -10.43 -9.83 -10.69
N ARG A 43 -11.52 -9.18 -11.13
CA ARG A 43 -11.48 -8.06 -12.08
C ARG A 43 -10.88 -6.77 -11.51
N PHE A 44 -10.80 -6.66 -10.18
CA PHE A 44 -10.24 -5.50 -9.47
C PHE A 44 -8.80 -5.74 -9.00
N SER A 45 -8.28 -6.94 -9.20
CA SER A 45 -6.88 -7.29 -8.97
C SER A 45 -6.08 -7.03 -10.24
N ASP A 46 -4.93 -6.36 -10.13
CA ASP A 46 -4.08 -5.91 -11.27
C ASP A 46 -4.67 -4.78 -12.12
N VAL A 47 -5.40 -3.88 -11.50
CA VAL A 47 -5.97 -2.70 -12.17
C VAL A 47 -5.76 -1.44 -11.34
N ALA A 48 -5.92 -0.30 -11.99
CA ALA A 48 -5.89 1.01 -11.35
C ALA A 48 -7.31 1.59 -11.25
N MET A 49 -7.53 2.40 -10.21
CA MET A 49 -8.79 3.10 -9.94
C MET A 49 -8.49 4.47 -9.32
N HIS A 50 -9.40 5.42 -9.43
CA HIS A 50 -9.28 6.68 -8.71
C HIS A 50 -9.27 6.40 -7.21
N TRP A 51 -8.41 7.10 -6.47
CA TRP A 51 -8.38 6.99 -5.00
C TRP A 51 -9.75 7.32 -4.38
N SER A 52 -10.43 8.35 -4.89
CA SER A 52 -11.76 8.75 -4.44
C SER A 52 -12.83 7.68 -4.70
N CYS A 53 -12.76 6.97 -5.82
CA CYS A 53 -13.64 5.83 -6.09
C CYS A 53 -13.35 4.68 -5.14
N TYR A 54 -12.07 4.39 -4.88
CA TYR A 54 -11.65 3.33 -3.96
C TYR A 54 -12.16 3.58 -2.54
N VAL A 55 -11.98 4.78 -1.99
CA VAL A 55 -12.42 5.12 -0.63
C VAL A 55 -13.94 4.99 -0.45
N LYS A 56 -14.72 5.32 -1.48
CA LYS A 56 -16.20 5.25 -1.44
C LYS A 56 -16.76 3.88 -1.80
N TRP A 57 -15.92 2.92 -2.20
CA TRP A 57 -16.38 1.63 -2.66
C TRP A 57 -16.87 0.78 -1.48
N PRO A 58 -18.13 0.30 -1.45
CA PRO A 58 -18.63 -0.47 -0.31
C PRO A 58 -17.84 -1.75 0.01
N GLN A 59 -17.13 -2.30 -0.98
CA GLN A 59 -16.30 -3.50 -0.80
C GLN A 59 -14.83 -3.19 -0.49
N GLN A 60 -14.47 -1.91 -0.30
CA GLN A 60 -13.10 -1.43 -0.09
C GLN A 60 -12.40 -2.22 1.02
N SER A 61 -12.99 -2.32 2.21
CA SER A 61 -12.39 -2.99 3.36
C SER A 61 -12.13 -4.49 3.12
N ARG A 62 -13.08 -5.19 2.46
CA ARG A 62 -12.91 -6.61 2.08
C ARG A 62 -11.78 -6.78 1.07
N PHE A 63 -11.72 -5.91 0.07
CA PHE A 63 -10.67 -5.95 -0.94
C PHE A 63 -9.29 -5.62 -0.35
N ALA A 64 -9.20 -4.58 0.48
CA ALA A 64 -7.98 -4.15 1.16
C ALA A 64 -7.41 -5.27 2.04
N SER A 65 -8.29 -5.94 2.80
CA SER A 65 -7.92 -7.08 3.63
C SER A 65 -7.32 -8.21 2.78
N LEU A 66 -7.96 -8.59 1.67
CA LEU A 66 -7.43 -9.64 0.79
C LEU A 66 -6.08 -9.25 0.17
N TYR A 67 -5.91 -7.98 -0.20
CA TYR A 67 -4.65 -7.48 -0.73
C TYR A 67 -3.54 -7.52 0.33
N PHE A 68 -3.84 -7.11 1.56
CA PHE A 68 -2.94 -7.18 2.70
C PHE A 68 -2.48 -8.62 2.98
N GLU A 69 -3.41 -9.57 3.07
CA GLU A 69 -3.08 -10.99 3.28
C GLU A 69 -2.20 -11.54 2.13
N ALA A 70 -2.52 -11.20 0.88
CA ALA A 70 -1.72 -11.65 -0.26
C ALA A 70 -0.31 -11.02 -0.25
N ALA A 71 -0.17 -9.76 0.16
CA ALA A 71 1.11 -9.10 0.30
C ALA A 71 1.96 -9.76 1.40
N LEU A 72 1.36 -10.11 2.55
CA LEU A 72 2.03 -10.85 3.62
C LEU A 72 2.58 -12.19 3.12
N ILE A 73 1.76 -12.99 2.44
CA ILE A 73 2.16 -14.29 1.89
C ILE A 73 3.32 -14.12 0.91
N MET A 74 3.24 -13.12 0.02
CA MET A 74 4.30 -12.85 -0.95
C MET A 74 5.61 -12.49 -0.25
N ARG A 75 5.56 -11.61 0.75
CA ARG A 75 6.72 -11.19 1.54
C ARG A 75 7.34 -12.39 2.27
N GLU A 76 6.53 -13.22 2.93
CA GLU A 76 7.01 -14.43 3.62
C GLU A 76 7.67 -15.45 2.68
N ARG A 77 7.22 -15.54 1.43
CA ARG A 77 7.86 -16.39 0.42
C ARG A 77 9.18 -15.82 -0.07
N MET A 78 9.32 -14.50 -0.12
CA MET A 78 10.55 -13.82 -0.51
C MET A 78 11.59 -13.75 0.62
N ARG A 79 11.61 -14.74 1.53
CA ARG A 79 12.62 -14.91 2.59
C ARG A 79 14.04 -14.88 1.99
N SER A 80 14.60 -13.68 1.92
CA SER A 80 15.96 -13.40 1.51
C SER A 80 16.72 -12.84 2.71
N GLN A 81 18.05 -12.88 2.65
CA GLN A 81 18.90 -12.27 3.68
C GLN A 81 18.77 -10.73 3.71
N ASN A 82 18.06 -10.13 2.75
CA ASN A 82 18.03 -8.69 2.50
C ASN A 82 16.82 -7.97 3.12
N TRP A 83 15.99 -8.65 3.91
CA TRP A 83 14.85 -8.02 4.57
C TRP A 83 14.60 -8.57 5.99
N LYS A 84 14.07 -7.72 6.87
CA LYS A 84 13.69 -8.06 8.25
C LYS A 84 12.28 -7.58 8.54
N THR A 85 11.45 -8.43 9.14
CA THR A 85 10.15 -8.03 9.69
C THR A 85 10.36 -7.29 11.00
N LEU A 86 9.80 -6.08 11.12
CA LEU A 86 9.82 -5.24 12.33
C LEU A 86 8.49 -5.29 13.08
N LEU A 87 7.38 -5.35 12.36
CA LEU A 87 6.03 -5.47 12.93
C LEU A 87 5.20 -6.41 12.06
N LYS A 88 4.45 -7.29 12.72
CA LYS A 88 3.37 -8.05 12.10
C LYS A 88 2.19 -8.06 13.08
N SER A 89 1.15 -7.32 12.74
CA SER A 89 -0.09 -7.25 13.52
C SER A 89 -1.31 -7.47 12.60
N PRO A 90 -2.52 -7.64 13.17
CA PRO A 90 -3.73 -7.74 12.37
C PRO A 90 -4.02 -6.51 11.50
N GLU A 91 -3.44 -5.35 11.81
CA GLU A 91 -3.71 -4.08 11.12
C GLU A 91 -2.58 -3.63 10.21
N ALA A 92 -1.35 -4.10 10.46
CA ALA A 92 -0.18 -3.61 9.74
C ALA A 92 0.94 -4.63 9.65
N PHE A 93 1.76 -4.43 8.64
CA PHE A 93 3.03 -5.09 8.45
C PHE A 93 4.11 -4.04 8.22
N VAL A 94 5.23 -4.17 8.94
CA VAL A 94 6.41 -3.33 8.71
C VAL A 94 7.60 -4.21 8.43
N GLY A 95 8.19 -4.03 7.26
CA GLY A 95 9.45 -4.67 6.86
C GLY A 95 10.53 -3.63 6.61
N TYR A 96 11.78 -4.03 6.84
CA TYR A 96 12.96 -3.25 6.48
C TYR A 96 13.78 -4.00 5.43
N LEU A 97 14.04 -3.36 4.30
CA LEU A 97 14.85 -3.88 3.20
C LEU A 97 16.25 -3.26 3.31
N PHE A 98 17.25 -4.09 3.65
CA PHE A 98 18.61 -3.63 3.95
C PHE A 98 19.30 -3.02 2.73
N ALA A 99 19.17 -3.65 1.56
CA ALA A 99 19.87 -3.23 0.34
C ALA A 99 19.44 -1.84 -0.16
N GLU A 100 18.21 -1.42 0.13
CA GLU A 100 17.64 -0.14 -0.31
C GLU A 100 17.50 0.86 0.83
N HIS A 101 17.89 0.47 2.06
CA HIS A 101 17.60 1.19 3.29
C HIS A 101 16.13 1.63 3.37
N GLU A 102 15.21 0.76 2.96
CA GLU A 102 13.78 1.09 2.81
C GLU A 102 12.96 0.45 3.93
N VAL A 103 12.06 1.22 4.54
CA VAL A 103 10.98 0.74 5.38
C VAL A 103 9.72 0.65 4.53
N SER A 104 9.12 -0.54 4.46
CA SER A 104 7.83 -0.80 3.82
C SER A 104 6.78 -1.03 4.90
N LEU A 105 5.77 -0.17 4.93
CA LEU A 105 4.61 -0.22 5.82
C LEU A 105 3.37 -0.57 4.99
N ILE A 106 2.85 -1.77 5.16
CA ILE A 106 1.61 -2.22 4.54
C ILE A 106 0.49 -2.13 5.57
N MET A 107 -0.61 -1.49 5.22
CA MET A 107 -1.75 -1.27 6.12
C MET A 107 -2.98 -2.00 5.63
N ARG A 108 -3.62 -2.77 6.51
CA ARG A 108 -4.79 -3.57 6.16
C ARG A 108 -5.99 -2.70 5.79
N LYS A 109 -6.24 -1.65 6.58
CA LYS A 109 -7.39 -0.75 6.40
C LYS A 109 -7.42 -0.10 5.02
N SER A 110 -6.29 0.40 4.54
CA SER A 110 -6.19 1.10 3.25
C SER A 110 -5.73 0.22 2.09
N GLY A 111 -5.14 -0.95 2.37
CA GLY A 111 -4.52 -1.78 1.33
C GLY A 111 -3.34 -1.09 0.64
N THR A 112 -2.68 -0.13 1.29
CA THR A 112 -1.55 0.62 0.73
C THR A 112 -0.22 0.16 1.31
N ASP A 113 0.84 0.30 0.50
CA ASP A 113 2.24 0.11 0.88
C ASP A 113 2.93 1.47 0.88
N VAL A 114 3.22 1.99 2.07
CA VAL A 114 4.02 3.21 2.28
C VAL A 114 5.48 2.82 2.34
N ARG A 115 6.28 3.39 1.44
CA ARG A 115 7.71 3.11 1.34
C ARG A 115 8.52 4.36 1.63
N LEU A 116 9.44 4.23 2.57
CA LEU A 116 10.22 5.34 3.09
C LEU A 116 11.67 4.93 3.25
N HIS A 117 12.59 5.80 2.84
CA HIS A 117 13.99 5.62 3.19
C HIS A 117 14.19 5.72 4.72
N ARG A 118 15.10 4.92 5.28
CA ARG A 118 15.43 4.84 6.71
C ARG A 118 15.60 6.20 7.35
N SER A 119 16.37 7.09 6.69
CA SER A 119 16.69 8.42 7.22
C SER A 119 15.45 9.32 7.42
N ARG A 120 14.34 9.01 6.74
CA ARG A 120 13.09 9.77 6.85
C ARG A 120 12.14 9.20 7.90
N TRP A 121 12.38 7.99 8.41
CA TRP A 121 11.45 7.27 9.29
C TRP A 121 11.05 8.08 10.51
N GLN A 122 12.02 8.60 11.27
CA GLN A 122 11.72 9.33 12.50
C GLN A 122 10.99 10.65 12.23
N ALA A 123 11.42 11.41 11.22
CA ALA A 123 10.77 12.66 10.82
C ALA A 123 9.34 12.39 10.31
N TRP A 124 9.14 11.27 9.61
CA TRP A 124 7.84 10.84 9.13
C TRP A 124 6.90 10.49 10.29
N LEU A 125 7.35 9.72 11.28
CA LEU A 125 6.59 9.40 12.49
C LEU A 125 6.24 10.64 13.32
N ASN A 126 7.12 11.65 13.34
CA ASN A 126 6.92 12.92 14.05
C ASN A 126 6.01 13.91 13.30
N GLY A 127 5.12 13.40 12.44
CA GLY A 127 4.07 14.18 11.76
C GLY A 127 4.28 14.41 10.26
N GLY A 128 5.40 13.95 9.68
CA GLY A 128 5.59 13.98 8.22
C GLY A 128 4.47 13.24 7.46
N TRP A 129 4.00 12.12 8.01
CA TRP A 129 2.91 11.32 7.45
C TRP A 129 1.61 12.12 7.21
N GLN A 130 1.33 13.14 8.02
CA GLN A 130 0.11 13.93 7.86
C GLN A 130 0.08 14.71 6.54
N ARG A 131 1.24 15.06 5.98
CA ARG A 131 1.33 15.80 4.71
C ARG A 131 1.57 14.88 3.52
N GLU A 132 2.31 13.80 3.75
CA GLU A 132 2.71 12.88 2.70
C GLU A 132 1.64 11.83 2.37
N CYS A 133 0.82 11.46 3.35
CA CYS A 133 -0.20 10.44 3.17
C CYS A 133 -1.49 11.02 2.61
N ARG A 134 -2.14 10.21 1.79
CA ARG A 134 -3.42 10.56 1.16
C ARG A 134 -4.46 10.82 2.26
N PRO A 135 -5.26 11.90 2.15
CA PRO A 135 -6.30 12.18 3.13
C PRO A 135 -7.27 11.02 3.32
N GLU A 136 -8.02 11.06 4.43
CA GLU A 136 -9.06 10.08 4.79
C GLU A 136 -8.46 8.71 5.15
N LEU A 137 -8.70 7.70 4.33
CA LEU A 137 -8.48 6.29 4.64
C LEU A 137 -7.03 5.94 5.04
N GLU A 138 -6.03 6.51 4.36
CA GLU A 138 -4.61 6.22 4.64
C GLU A 138 -4.16 6.90 5.94
N ARG A 139 -4.56 8.15 6.18
CA ARG A 139 -4.29 8.85 7.45
C ARG A 139 -4.95 8.19 8.63
N GLU A 140 -6.20 7.73 8.49
CA GLU A 140 -6.88 6.98 9.53
C GLU A 140 -6.20 5.63 9.81
N ALA A 141 -5.72 4.95 8.77
CA ALA A 141 -4.97 3.70 8.92
C ALA A 141 -3.67 3.92 9.71
N ILE A 142 -2.91 4.97 9.38
CA ILE A 142 -1.68 5.32 10.11
C ILE A 142 -1.98 5.72 11.55
N SER A 143 -2.98 6.57 11.76
CA SER A 143 -3.37 7.02 13.09
C SER A 143 -3.74 5.85 14.02
N ALA A 144 -4.35 4.78 13.47
CA ALA A 144 -4.73 3.61 14.24
C ALA A 144 -3.54 2.74 14.69
N ILE A 145 -2.40 2.82 14.00
CA ILE A 145 -1.21 2.01 14.29
C ILE A 145 -0.02 2.84 14.78
N LEU A 146 -0.16 4.17 14.88
CA LEU A 146 0.96 5.09 15.11
C LEU A 146 1.75 4.76 16.37
N SER A 147 1.09 4.39 17.47
CA SER A 147 1.75 3.99 18.72
C SER A 147 2.66 2.77 18.51
N GLN A 148 2.16 1.73 17.83
CA GLN A 148 2.95 0.54 17.49
C GLN A 148 4.16 0.91 16.62
N LEU A 149 3.99 1.86 15.68
CA LEU A 149 5.09 2.30 14.81
C LEU A 149 6.17 3.08 15.58
N GLN A 150 5.77 3.87 16.58
CA GLN A 150 6.69 4.67 17.41
C GLN A 150 7.58 3.81 18.32
N GLU A 151 7.14 2.60 18.65
CA GLU A 151 7.92 1.63 19.43
C GLU A 151 8.99 0.90 18.60
N LEU A 152 8.94 1.01 17.27
CA LEU A 152 9.85 0.28 16.39
C LEU A 152 11.25 0.89 16.36
N GLN A 153 12.24 0.05 16.62
CA GLN A 153 13.65 0.36 16.39
C GLN A 153 14.09 -0.23 15.04
N LEU A 154 14.56 0.64 14.14
CA LEU A 154 15.08 0.18 12.85
C LEU A 154 16.48 -0.41 13.04
N PRO A 155 16.79 -1.60 12.48
CA PRO A 155 18.09 -2.26 12.65
C PRO A 155 19.19 -1.46 11.97
N ASP A 156 20.41 -1.43 12.52
CA ASP A 156 21.50 -0.69 11.87
C ASP A 156 21.75 -1.15 10.43
N PRO A 157 22.17 -0.23 9.53
CA PRO A 157 22.63 -0.63 8.21
C PRO A 157 23.82 -1.58 8.35
N PRO A 158 23.96 -2.57 7.44
CA PRO A 158 25.10 -3.49 7.44
C PRO A 158 26.43 -2.78 7.17
#